data_AF-A0A066XLV2-F1
#
_entry.id   AF-A0A066XLV2-F1
#
_cell.length_a   1.000
_cell.length_b   1.000
_cell.length_c   1.000
_cell.angle_alpha   90.00
_cell.angle_beta   90.00
_cell.angle_gamma   90.00
#
_symmetry.space_group_name_H-M   'P 1'
#
loop_
_entity.id
_entity.type
_entity.pdbx_description
1 polymer ?
#
loop_
_entity_poly.entity_id
_entity_poly.type
_entity_poly.pdbx_seq_one_letter_code
_entity_poly.pdbx_strand_id
1 'polypeptide(L)'
;MGIIFYLLHPNQLRSIIQWKVWHEPVHRRDPSKEAPTLRACFEHLNKTSRSFSAVIQELNPELLVPVCLFYLVLRGLDTIEDDMTIDIKEKEPLLREFDQYMEKDGWTFTKNGPNEKDRELLVHFDDVIAELKKIKKPYYDVIKDITIKMGNGMADYAKNAAFNEQGVATIKEYELYCHYVAGLVGDGLTRLFVEGNMANPKLLERPELTESMGQFLQKTNIIRDVHEDYLDKRRFWPKDIWSKHVETWDDLFKPENQRKALECSSEMVLNALKHTEECLFYMAAIKDQSVFNFVAIPQSMAIATLELVFRNPAIFNSHIKITKGDACQLMTESTQNLQVVCEVFRRYIRKIHKKNDPRDPNFVQISVQCGKIEQFIDTLFPRQDPKKLGESAKQKERGQPGMDPGEAFILGGMVLLTLFFISGLMIGTAWFFGARFDTLWKTDGVYWPSTEPGSAQPIDHKEL
;
A
#
# COMPACT_ATOMS: atom_id res chain seq x y z
N MET A 1 18.92 10.83 -3.30
CA MET A 1 18.53 11.56 -2.06
C MET A 1 19.65 11.41 -1.04
N GLY A 2 20.44 12.46 -0.80
CA GLY A 2 21.61 12.42 0.09
C GLY A 2 21.25 12.64 1.56
N ILE A 3 22.24 12.46 2.46
CA ILE A 3 22.10 12.60 3.93
C ILE A 3 21.52 13.96 4.33
N ILE A 4 21.88 15.03 3.61
CA ILE A 4 21.43 16.41 3.86
C ILE A 4 19.90 16.55 3.76
N PHE A 5 19.25 15.84 2.84
CA PHE A 5 17.79 15.89 2.68
C PHE A 5 17.08 15.42 3.97
N TYR A 6 17.58 14.35 4.58
CA TYR A 6 16.97 13.77 5.78
C TYR A 6 17.22 14.58 7.06
N LEU A 7 18.23 15.45 7.08
CA LEU A 7 18.41 16.43 8.17
C LEU A 7 17.30 17.47 8.18
N LEU A 8 16.77 17.85 7.01
CA LEU A 8 15.65 18.79 6.86
C LEU A 8 14.27 18.11 6.94
N HIS A 9 14.23 16.77 6.85
CA HIS A 9 13.00 15.98 6.91
C HIS A 9 13.10 14.87 7.99
N PRO A 10 13.20 15.24 9.28
CA PRO A 10 13.44 14.29 10.38
C PRO A 10 12.33 13.25 10.53
N ASN A 11 11.08 13.61 10.22
CA ASN A 11 9.95 12.66 10.24
C ASN A 11 10.11 11.55 9.19
N GLN A 12 10.59 11.89 7.99
CA GLN A 12 10.82 10.90 6.93
C GLN A 12 11.99 9.97 7.29
N LEU A 13 13.04 10.52 7.92
CA LEU A 13 14.15 9.71 8.43
C LEU A 13 13.67 8.75 9.53
N ARG A 14 12.86 9.25 10.47
CA ARG A 14 12.25 8.45 11.53
C ARG A 14 11.44 7.29 10.95
N SER A 15 10.60 7.53 9.95
CA SER A 15 9.82 6.47 9.30
C SER A 15 10.70 5.38 8.65
N ILE A 16 11.81 5.78 8.03
CA ILE A 16 12.77 4.82 7.44
C ILE A 16 13.44 3.99 8.54
N ILE A 17 13.87 4.62 9.64
CA ILE A 17 14.50 3.92 10.76
C ILE A 17 13.50 2.97 11.43
N GLN A 18 12.29 3.46 11.70
CA GLN A 18 11.22 2.66 12.30
C GLN A 18 10.92 1.42 11.46
N TRP A 19 10.74 1.58 10.14
CA TRP A 19 10.53 0.44 9.25
C TRP A 19 11.73 -0.50 9.20
N LYS A 20 12.97 0.02 9.20
CA LYS A 20 14.16 -0.85 9.13
C LYS A 20 14.51 -1.59 10.42
N VAL A 21 14.20 -1.00 11.57
CA VAL A 21 14.67 -1.49 12.89
C VAL A 21 13.56 -2.21 13.65
N TRP A 22 12.31 -1.76 13.52
CA TRP A 22 11.19 -2.26 14.33
C TRP A 22 10.11 -2.98 13.53
N HIS A 23 10.24 -3.08 12.20
CA HIS A 23 9.34 -3.92 11.42
C HIS A 23 9.66 -5.40 11.68
N GLU A 24 8.69 -6.11 12.24
CA GLU A 24 8.73 -7.56 12.29
C GLU A 24 7.77 -8.12 11.23
N PRO A 25 8.29 -8.84 10.22
CA PRO A 25 7.44 -9.44 9.20
C PRO A 25 6.54 -10.51 9.82
N VAL A 26 5.29 -10.58 9.36
CA VAL A 26 4.29 -11.55 9.85
C VAL A 26 4.80 -12.99 9.67
N HIS A 27 5.40 -13.26 8.52
CA HIS A 27 6.06 -14.52 8.22
C HIS A 27 7.48 -14.26 7.72
N ARG A 28 8.41 -15.13 8.12
CA ARG A 28 9.81 -15.08 7.69
C ARG A 28 10.12 -16.24 6.77
N ARG A 29 10.58 -15.91 5.56
CA ARG A 29 11.18 -16.85 4.62
C ARG A 29 12.56 -17.30 5.13
N ASP A 30 12.87 -18.57 4.92
CA ASP A 30 14.17 -19.17 5.25
C ASP A 30 14.83 -19.75 3.98
N PRO A 31 15.68 -18.95 3.29
CA PRO A 31 16.32 -19.37 2.04
C PRO A 31 17.22 -20.61 2.18
N SER A 32 17.67 -20.95 3.40
CA SER A 32 18.59 -22.08 3.60
C SER A 32 17.94 -23.43 3.33
N LYS A 33 16.61 -23.52 3.46
CA LYS A 33 15.83 -24.77 3.29
C LYS A 33 15.30 -24.95 1.86
N GLU A 34 15.50 -23.98 0.99
CA GLU A 34 14.88 -23.97 -0.33
C GLU A 34 15.74 -24.68 -1.37
N ALA A 35 15.09 -25.31 -2.35
CA ALA A 35 15.77 -25.85 -3.52
C ALA A 35 16.41 -24.72 -4.36
N PRO A 36 17.47 -25.00 -5.14
CA PRO A 36 18.12 -23.99 -5.98
C PRO A 36 17.15 -23.26 -6.93
N THR A 37 16.25 -24.01 -7.58
CA THR A 37 15.20 -23.51 -8.49
C THR A 37 14.27 -22.51 -7.80
N LEU A 38 13.86 -22.78 -6.56
CA LEU A 38 13.03 -21.88 -5.77
C LEU A 38 13.78 -20.60 -5.36
N ARG A 39 15.06 -20.73 -4.99
CA ARG A 39 15.91 -19.56 -4.69
C ARG A 39 16.04 -18.65 -5.91
N ALA A 40 16.28 -19.23 -7.08
CA ALA A 40 16.33 -18.50 -8.35
C ALA A 40 15.02 -17.73 -8.62
N CYS A 41 13.85 -18.36 -8.42
CA CYS A 41 12.55 -17.69 -8.54
C CYS A 41 12.49 -16.43 -7.66
N PHE A 42 12.87 -16.52 -6.38
CA PHE A 42 12.88 -15.35 -5.50
C PHE A 42 13.96 -14.32 -5.84
N GLU A 43 15.10 -14.73 -6.41
CA GLU A 43 16.08 -13.79 -6.95
C GLU A 43 15.51 -13.00 -8.13
N HIS A 44 14.82 -13.66 -9.06
CA HIS A 44 14.10 -13.00 -10.14
C HIS A 44 13.00 -12.09 -9.59
N LEU A 45 12.27 -12.50 -8.55
CA LEU A 45 11.27 -11.66 -7.90
C LEU A 45 11.90 -10.36 -7.35
N ASN A 46 13.04 -10.47 -6.65
CA ASN A 46 13.76 -9.32 -6.13
C ASN A 46 14.26 -8.37 -7.24
N LYS A 47 14.77 -8.91 -8.35
CA LYS A 47 15.27 -8.14 -9.49
C LYS A 47 14.14 -7.38 -10.21
N THR A 48 13.00 -8.04 -10.43
CA THR A 48 11.90 -7.51 -11.25
C THR A 48 10.93 -6.63 -10.44
N SER A 49 10.63 -7.00 -9.20
CA SER A 49 9.54 -6.41 -8.38
C SER A 49 10.01 -5.32 -7.41
N ARG A 50 11.31 -5.30 -7.06
CA ARG A 50 11.92 -4.36 -6.10
C ARG A 50 11.13 -4.28 -4.78
N SER A 51 10.40 -3.18 -4.56
CA SER A 51 9.66 -2.88 -3.33
C SER A 51 8.56 -3.90 -3.05
N PHE A 52 7.92 -4.42 -4.09
CA PHE A 52 6.79 -5.34 -3.95
C PHE A 52 7.25 -6.77 -3.63
N SER A 53 8.51 -7.12 -3.96
CA SER A 53 9.15 -8.38 -3.53
C SER A 53 9.18 -8.54 -2.01
N ALA A 54 9.42 -7.45 -1.28
CA ALA A 54 9.44 -7.49 0.18
C ALA A 54 8.07 -7.90 0.75
N VAL A 55 7.00 -7.35 0.17
CA VAL A 55 5.63 -7.61 0.62
C VAL A 55 5.19 -9.04 0.27
N ILE A 56 5.58 -9.57 -0.90
CA ILE A 56 5.33 -10.97 -1.27
C ILE A 56 6.04 -11.93 -0.31
N GLN A 57 7.28 -11.63 0.08
CA GLN A 57 8.08 -12.49 0.95
C GLN A 57 7.57 -12.60 2.40
N GLU A 58 6.65 -11.71 2.80
CA GLU A 58 6.01 -11.73 4.12
C GLU A 58 4.67 -12.48 4.14
N LEU A 59 4.22 -12.99 2.98
CA LEU A 59 2.98 -13.75 2.86
C LEU A 59 3.01 -15.05 3.66
N ASN A 60 1.82 -15.51 4.02
CA ASN A 60 1.60 -16.82 4.62
C ASN A 60 2.35 -17.92 3.84
N PRO A 61 3.05 -18.85 4.50
CA PRO A 61 3.83 -19.89 3.84
C PRO A 61 3.06 -20.69 2.78
N GLU A 62 1.74 -20.85 2.96
CA GLU A 62 0.85 -21.51 2.01
C GLU A 62 0.72 -20.73 0.67
N LEU A 63 0.76 -19.40 0.71
CA LEU A 63 0.57 -18.52 -0.45
C LEU A 63 1.87 -17.90 -0.98
N LEU A 64 2.93 -17.90 -0.18
CA LEU A 64 4.22 -17.30 -0.53
C LEU A 64 4.75 -17.79 -1.89
N VAL A 65 4.81 -19.10 -2.10
CA VAL A 65 5.32 -19.68 -3.36
C VAL A 65 4.30 -19.50 -4.50
N PRO A 66 3.00 -19.85 -4.36
CA PRO A 66 2.02 -19.61 -5.41
C PRO A 66 1.98 -18.16 -5.91
N VAL A 67 1.99 -17.17 -5.02
CA VAL A 67 1.95 -15.74 -5.41
C VAL A 67 3.26 -15.30 -6.06
N CYS A 68 4.41 -15.79 -5.58
CA CYS A 68 5.71 -15.55 -6.23
C CYS A 68 5.70 -16.07 -7.68
N LEU A 69 5.30 -17.33 -7.88
CA LEU A 69 5.24 -17.94 -9.22
C LEU A 69 4.20 -17.24 -10.11
N PHE A 70 3.03 -16.89 -9.55
CA PHE A 70 2.02 -16.13 -10.27
C PHE A 70 2.60 -14.81 -10.79
N TYR A 71 3.29 -14.05 -9.94
CA TYR A 71 3.95 -12.81 -10.34
C TYR A 71 5.00 -13.04 -11.44
N LEU A 72 5.85 -14.06 -11.30
CA LEU A 72 6.92 -14.34 -12.28
C LEU A 72 6.36 -14.77 -13.64
N VAL A 73 5.31 -15.59 -13.65
CA VAL A 73 4.63 -16.00 -14.89
C VAL A 73 4.08 -14.79 -15.62
N LEU A 74 3.34 -13.93 -14.92
CA LEU A 74 2.77 -12.72 -15.53
C LEU A 74 3.85 -11.72 -15.93
N ARG A 75 4.93 -11.60 -15.18
CA ARG A 75 6.09 -10.76 -15.54
C ARG A 75 6.81 -11.30 -16.78
N GLY A 76 6.92 -12.61 -16.93
CA GLY A 76 7.46 -13.24 -18.15
C GLY A 76 6.61 -12.91 -19.37
N LEU A 77 5.28 -12.99 -19.23
CA LEU A 77 4.34 -12.60 -20.28
C LEU A 77 4.46 -11.11 -20.65
N ASP A 78 4.48 -10.23 -19.65
CA ASP A 78 4.68 -8.77 -19.78
C ASP A 78 5.99 -8.45 -20.53
N THR A 79 7.07 -9.16 -20.20
CA THR A 79 8.39 -8.98 -20.85
C THR A 79 8.37 -9.37 -22.35
N ILE A 80 7.51 -10.29 -22.79
CA ILE A 80 7.32 -10.59 -24.22
C ILE A 80 6.47 -9.52 -24.89
N GLU A 81 5.45 -9.01 -24.19
CA GLU A 81 4.52 -7.99 -24.70
C GLU A 81 5.22 -6.65 -24.92
N ASP A 82 5.95 -6.16 -23.90
CA ASP A 82 6.64 -4.86 -23.91
C ASP A 82 7.83 -4.82 -24.89
N ASP A 83 8.39 -5.97 -25.28
CA ASP A 83 9.59 -6.02 -26.10
C ASP A 83 9.29 -5.66 -27.57
N MET A 84 9.58 -4.42 -27.94
CA MET A 84 9.39 -3.88 -29.29
C MET A 84 10.34 -4.46 -30.35
N THR A 85 11.32 -5.28 -29.95
CA THR A 85 12.25 -5.95 -30.90
C THR A 85 11.71 -7.25 -31.48
N ILE A 86 10.64 -7.80 -30.88
CA ILE A 86 9.99 -9.03 -31.34
C ILE A 86 8.91 -8.68 -32.36
N ASP A 87 9.01 -9.24 -33.58
CA ASP A 87 8.00 -9.05 -34.62
C ASP A 87 6.63 -9.60 -34.17
N ILE A 88 5.55 -8.92 -34.54
CA ILE A 88 4.20 -9.28 -34.14
C ILE A 88 3.81 -10.71 -34.53
N LYS A 89 4.35 -11.24 -35.64
CA LYS A 89 4.09 -12.62 -36.10
C LYS A 89 4.70 -13.67 -35.18
N GLU A 90 5.76 -13.32 -34.47
CA GLU A 90 6.39 -14.17 -33.45
C GLU A 90 5.78 -13.90 -32.07
N LYS A 91 5.54 -12.62 -31.74
CA LYS A 91 4.99 -12.19 -30.44
C LYS A 91 3.59 -12.77 -30.18
N GLU A 92 2.70 -12.71 -31.16
CA GLU A 92 1.31 -13.10 -30.94
C GLU A 92 1.14 -14.59 -30.56
N PRO A 93 1.71 -15.57 -31.29
CA PRO A 93 1.67 -16.96 -30.85
C PRO A 93 2.32 -17.18 -29.48
N LEU A 94 3.44 -16.49 -29.20
CA LEU A 94 4.12 -16.58 -27.91
C LEU A 94 3.22 -16.17 -26.74
N LEU A 95 2.45 -15.09 -26.90
CA LEU A 95 1.53 -14.60 -25.88
C LEU A 95 0.32 -15.54 -25.70
N ARG A 96 -0.28 -16.00 -26.80
CA ARG A 96 -1.49 -16.85 -26.75
C ARG A 96 -1.22 -18.26 -26.25
N GLU A 97 -0.04 -18.80 -26.50
CA GLU A 97 0.36 -20.16 -26.15
C GLU A 97 1.25 -20.20 -24.89
N PHE A 98 1.39 -19.09 -24.17
CA PHE A 98 2.27 -19.00 -23.00
C PHE A 98 1.92 -20.04 -21.91
N ASP A 99 0.63 -20.34 -21.77
CA ASP A 99 0.15 -21.37 -20.85
C ASP A 99 0.64 -22.79 -21.21
N GLN A 100 0.89 -23.05 -22.50
CA GLN A 100 1.44 -24.32 -22.98
C GLN A 100 2.95 -24.38 -22.74
N TYR A 101 3.65 -23.25 -22.88
CA TYR A 101 5.08 -23.18 -22.57
C TYR A 101 5.37 -23.41 -21.09
N MET A 102 4.47 -22.99 -20.19
CA MET A 102 4.54 -23.31 -18.76
C MET A 102 4.52 -24.82 -18.46
N GLU A 103 4.02 -25.64 -19.38
CA GLU A 103 3.96 -27.10 -19.22
C GLU A 103 5.17 -27.83 -19.81
N LYS A 104 5.98 -27.12 -20.61
CA LYS A 104 7.12 -27.69 -21.33
C LYS A 104 8.40 -27.63 -20.50
N ASP A 105 8.87 -28.79 -20.05
CA ASP A 105 10.11 -28.93 -19.27
C ASP A 105 11.30 -28.30 -19.99
N GLY A 106 12.04 -27.46 -19.27
CA GLY A 106 13.23 -26.80 -19.80
C GLY A 106 12.96 -25.72 -20.84
N TRP A 107 11.71 -25.26 -21.01
CA TRP A 107 11.44 -24.14 -21.88
C TRP A 107 12.10 -22.86 -21.35
N THR A 108 12.80 -22.18 -22.24
CA THR A 108 13.47 -20.90 -22.02
C THR A 108 13.29 -20.04 -23.26
N PHE A 109 13.41 -18.73 -23.11
CA PHE A 109 13.28 -17.78 -24.21
C PHE A 109 14.40 -16.75 -24.18
N THR A 110 15.22 -16.74 -25.25
CA THR A 110 16.46 -15.96 -25.33
C THR A 110 16.42 -14.87 -26.39
N LYS A 111 15.31 -14.75 -27.12
CA LYS A 111 15.15 -13.84 -28.26
C LYS A 111 14.72 -12.43 -27.89
N ASN A 112 14.45 -12.13 -26.62
CA ASN A 112 14.24 -10.76 -26.20
C ASN A 112 15.44 -9.88 -26.54
N GLY A 113 15.16 -8.60 -26.79
CA GLY A 113 16.16 -7.58 -27.02
C GLY A 113 17.19 -7.52 -25.88
N PRO A 114 18.47 -7.24 -26.15
CA PRO A 114 19.52 -7.26 -25.13
C PRO A 114 19.36 -6.19 -24.04
N ASN A 115 18.54 -5.17 -24.31
CA ASN A 115 18.24 -4.08 -23.38
C ASN A 115 16.94 -4.30 -22.60
N GLU A 116 16.22 -5.40 -22.86
CA GLU A 116 14.98 -5.70 -22.16
C GLU A 116 15.29 -6.03 -20.70
N LYS A 117 14.69 -5.26 -19.78
CA LYS A 117 15.17 -5.15 -18.39
C LYS A 117 15.04 -6.47 -17.64
N ASP A 118 13.94 -7.18 -17.90
CA ASP A 118 13.56 -8.39 -17.18
C ASP A 118 13.80 -9.66 -18.02
N ARG A 119 14.52 -9.56 -19.16
CA ARG A 119 14.90 -10.67 -20.06
C ARG A 119 15.46 -11.90 -19.35
N GLU A 120 16.27 -11.69 -18.32
CA GLU A 120 16.92 -12.78 -17.58
C GLU A 120 15.91 -13.77 -16.96
N LEU A 121 14.71 -13.31 -16.62
CA LEU A 121 13.62 -14.18 -16.16
C LEU A 121 13.20 -15.19 -17.23
N LEU A 122 13.10 -14.75 -18.49
CA LEU A 122 12.69 -15.61 -19.61
C LEU A 122 13.81 -16.57 -20.04
N VAL A 123 15.07 -16.16 -19.88
CA VAL A 123 16.25 -17.01 -20.11
C VAL A 123 16.30 -18.18 -19.14
N HIS A 124 15.88 -17.97 -17.89
CA HIS A 124 15.85 -18.97 -16.82
C HIS A 124 14.41 -19.37 -16.42
N PHE A 125 13.49 -19.34 -17.39
CA PHE A 125 12.08 -19.64 -17.12
C PHE A 125 11.84 -21.12 -16.77
N ASP A 126 12.82 -21.98 -17.05
CA ASP A 126 12.84 -23.39 -16.66
C ASP A 126 12.79 -23.57 -15.13
N ASP A 127 13.41 -22.67 -14.36
CA ASP A 127 13.31 -22.67 -12.90
C ASP A 127 11.87 -22.42 -12.43
N VAL A 128 11.17 -21.48 -13.08
CA VAL A 128 9.77 -21.16 -12.78
C VAL A 128 8.87 -22.35 -13.11
N ILE A 129 9.08 -22.99 -14.26
CA ILE A 129 8.35 -24.19 -14.67
C ILE A 129 8.56 -25.34 -13.67
N ALA A 130 9.80 -25.55 -13.21
CA ALA A 130 10.12 -26.58 -12.24
C ALA A 130 9.38 -26.39 -10.90
N GLU A 131 9.21 -25.15 -10.45
CA GLU A 131 8.46 -24.83 -9.23
C GLU A 131 6.94 -24.84 -9.44
N LEU A 132 6.43 -24.44 -10.62
CA LEU A 132 5.00 -24.51 -10.96
C LEU A 132 4.45 -25.95 -10.88
N LYS A 133 5.29 -26.95 -11.15
CA LYS A 133 4.90 -28.37 -11.02
C LYS A 133 4.78 -28.85 -9.57
N LYS A 134 5.35 -28.12 -8.61
CA LYS A 134 5.39 -28.50 -7.19
C LYS A 134 4.24 -27.90 -6.38
N ILE A 135 3.63 -26.81 -6.86
CA ILE A 135 2.49 -26.19 -6.18
C ILE A 135 1.22 -27.04 -6.29
N LYS A 136 0.26 -26.81 -5.39
CA LYS A 136 -1.01 -27.52 -5.40
C LYS A 136 -1.79 -27.20 -6.68
N LYS A 137 -2.46 -28.22 -7.21
CA LYS A 137 -3.24 -28.13 -8.47
C LYS A 137 -4.24 -26.97 -8.51
N PRO A 138 -5.02 -26.67 -7.44
CA PRO A 138 -5.93 -25.52 -7.44
C PRO A 138 -5.24 -24.18 -7.69
N TYR A 139 -4.05 -23.96 -7.12
CA TYR A 139 -3.28 -22.73 -7.35
C TYR A 139 -2.73 -22.67 -8.78
N TYR A 140 -2.20 -23.79 -9.28
CA TYR A 140 -1.71 -23.87 -10.65
C TYR A 140 -2.83 -23.56 -11.66
N ASP A 141 -4.04 -24.09 -11.45
CA ASP A 141 -5.18 -23.88 -12.34
C ASP A 141 -5.61 -22.41 -12.39
N VAL A 142 -5.52 -21.69 -11.26
CA VAL A 142 -5.75 -20.24 -11.24
C VAL A 142 -4.67 -19.51 -12.04
N ILE A 143 -3.39 -19.81 -11.82
CA ILE A 143 -2.27 -19.19 -12.55
C ILE A 143 -2.45 -19.42 -14.06
N LYS A 144 -2.71 -20.66 -14.47
CA LYS A 144 -2.89 -21.03 -15.87
C LYS A 144 -4.06 -20.29 -16.52
N ASP A 145 -5.23 -20.26 -15.86
CA ASP A 145 -6.42 -19.58 -16.38
C ASP A 145 -6.19 -18.08 -16.58
N ILE A 146 -5.54 -17.41 -15.62
CA ILE A 146 -5.20 -15.99 -15.75
C ILE A 146 -4.17 -15.76 -16.86
N THR A 147 -3.15 -16.61 -16.97
CA THR A 147 -2.17 -16.53 -18.06
C THR A 147 -2.86 -16.61 -19.43
N ILE A 148 -3.81 -17.52 -19.62
CA ILE A 148 -4.56 -17.65 -20.88
C ILE A 148 -5.33 -16.35 -21.18
N LYS A 149 -6.05 -15.80 -20.19
CA LYS A 149 -6.84 -14.58 -20.38
C LYS A 149 -5.97 -13.38 -20.67
N MET A 150 -4.88 -13.21 -19.91
CA MET A 150 -3.96 -12.08 -20.05
C MET A 150 -3.17 -12.17 -21.36
N GLY A 151 -2.69 -13.36 -21.73
CA GLY A 151 -1.97 -13.60 -22.98
C GLY A 151 -2.82 -13.33 -24.22
N ASN A 152 -4.10 -13.74 -24.20
CA ASN A 152 -5.03 -13.42 -25.27
C ASN A 152 -5.33 -11.92 -25.36
N GLY A 153 -5.58 -11.25 -24.23
CA GLY A 153 -5.80 -9.81 -24.20
C GLY A 153 -4.60 -9.03 -24.72
N MET A 154 -3.40 -9.33 -24.20
CA MET A 154 -2.14 -8.72 -24.64
C MET A 154 -1.88 -8.94 -26.14
N ALA A 155 -2.16 -10.13 -26.66
CA ALA A 155 -2.04 -10.42 -28.10
C ALA A 155 -3.02 -9.58 -28.94
N ASP A 156 -4.25 -9.37 -28.46
CA ASP A 156 -5.25 -8.52 -29.13
C ASP A 156 -4.81 -7.05 -29.16
N TYR A 157 -4.25 -6.53 -28.07
CA TYR A 157 -3.71 -5.16 -28.01
C TYR A 157 -2.45 -5.00 -28.88
N ALA A 158 -1.51 -5.94 -28.83
CA ALA A 158 -0.28 -5.89 -29.63
C ALA A 158 -0.59 -5.86 -31.14
N LYS A 159 -1.67 -6.52 -31.58
CA LYS A 159 -2.15 -6.51 -32.97
C LYS A 159 -2.91 -5.25 -33.36
N ASN A 160 -3.42 -4.49 -32.40
CA ASN A 160 -4.31 -3.37 -32.67
C ASN A 160 -3.51 -2.15 -33.14
N ALA A 161 -3.27 -2.08 -34.46
CA ALA A 161 -2.57 -0.95 -35.09
C ALA A 161 -3.24 0.40 -34.79
N ALA A 162 -4.57 0.44 -34.66
CA ALA A 162 -5.29 1.66 -34.32
C ALA A 162 -5.01 2.11 -32.87
N PHE A 163 -4.93 1.17 -31.92
CA PHE A 163 -4.49 1.46 -30.55
C PHE A 163 -3.04 1.98 -30.52
N ASN A 164 -2.15 1.33 -31.27
CA ASN A 164 -0.74 1.71 -31.33
C ASN A 164 -0.51 3.09 -31.97
N GLU A 165 -1.36 3.49 -32.92
CA GLU A 165 -1.25 4.81 -33.58
C GLU A 165 -2.06 5.91 -32.88
N GLN A 166 -3.27 5.60 -32.40
CA GLN A 166 -4.26 6.59 -31.93
C GLN A 166 -4.45 6.59 -30.41
N GLY A 167 -3.95 5.55 -29.71
CA GLY A 167 -4.13 5.38 -28.27
C GLY A 167 -5.52 4.88 -27.88
N VAL A 168 -5.84 4.99 -26.59
CA VAL A 168 -7.16 4.65 -26.04
C VAL A 168 -8.19 5.71 -26.46
N ALA A 169 -9.30 5.31 -27.11
CA ALA A 169 -10.32 6.25 -27.54
C ALA A 169 -11.33 6.53 -26.41
N THR A 170 -11.93 5.48 -25.85
CA THR A 170 -13.05 5.64 -24.91
C THR A 170 -12.70 5.30 -23.46
N ILE A 171 -13.47 5.80 -22.50
CA ILE A 171 -13.33 5.39 -21.08
C ILE A 171 -13.56 3.88 -20.92
N LYS A 172 -14.44 3.28 -21.74
CA LYS A 172 -14.68 1.84 -21.71
C LYS A 172 -13.47 1.04 -22.19
N GLU A 173 -12.80 1.50 -23.24
CA GLU A 173 -11.54 0.90 -23.70
C GLU A 173 -10.42 1.07 -22.67
N TYR A 174 -10.40 2.21 -21.95
CA TYR A 174 -9.46 2.44 -20.86
C TYR A 174 -9.67 1.45 -19.71
N GLU A 175 -10.93 1.25 -19.31
CA GLU A 175 -11.29 0.27 -18.28
C GLU A 175 -11.02 -1.15 -18.75
N LEU A 176 -11.32 -1.47 -20.02
CA LEU A 176 -11.01 -2.78 -20.59
C LEU A 176 -9.51 -3.06 -20.64
N TYR A 177 -8.69 -2.07 -21.01
CA TYR A 177 -7.24 -2.19 -20.97
C TYR A 177 -6.76 -2.45 -19.54
N CYS A 178 -7.21 -1.66 -18.56
CA CYS A 178 -6.87 -1.86 -17.16
C CYS A 178 -7.37 -3.21 -16.61
N HIS A 179 -8.49 -3.73 -17.11
CA HIS A 179 -8.99 -5.05 -16.77
C HIS A 179 -7.98 -6.13 -17.19
N TYR A 180 -7.51 -6.10 -18.43
CA TYR A 180 -6.57 -7.12 -18.91
C TYR A 180 -5.22 -7.09 -18.20
N VAL A 181 -4.65 -5.90 -17.95
CA VAL A 181 -3.29 -5.79 -17.39
C VAL A 181 -3.24 -5.77 -15.85
N ALA A 182 -4.34 -5.47 -15.17
CA ALA A 182 -4.38 -5.37 -13.71
C ALA A 182 -5.62 -6.00 -13.05
N GLY A 183 -6.80 -5.89 -13.67
CA GLY A 183 -8.04 -6.52 -13.17
C GLY A 183 -7.93 -8.04 -13.08
N LEU A 184 -7.42 -8.69 -14.13
CA LEU A 184 -7.16 -10.14 -14.16
C LEU A 184 -6.13 -10.58 -13.11
N VAL A 185 -5.13 -9.74 -12.83
CA VAL A 185 -4.15 -9.98 -11.76
C VAL A 185 -4.85 -10.00 -10.40
N GLY A 186 -5.77 -9.04 -10.18
CA GLY A 186 -6.65 -9.01 -9.01
C GLY A 186 -7.52 -10.26 -8.89
N ASP A 187 -8.13 -10.73 -9.98
CA ASP A 187 -8.95 -11.95 -10.02
C ASP A 187 -8.12 -13.18 -9.60
N GLY A 188 -6.95 -13.34 -10.21
CA GLY A 188 -6.01 -14.40 -9.87
C GLY A 188 -5.64 -14.39 -8.39
N LEU A 189 -5.18 -13.24 -7.87
CA LEU A 189 -4.82 -13.10 -6.46
C LEU A 189 -5.99 -13.42 -5.54
N THR A 190 -7.18 -12.92 -5.83
CA THR A 190 -8.38 -13.17 -5.01
C THR A 190 -8.73 -14.65 -4.96
N ARG A 191 -8.66 -15.35 -6.11
CA ARG A 191 -8.89 -16.79 -6.19
C ARG A 191 -7.83 -17.57 -5.41
N LEU A 192 -6.55 -17.19 -5.50
CA LEU A 192 -5.49 -17.78 -4.68
C LEU A 192 -5.76 -17.56 -3.17
N PHE A 193 -6.18 -16.36 -2.76
CA PHE A 193 -6.45 -16.06 -1.36
C PHE A 193 -7.64 -16.83 -0.80
N VAL A 194 -8.70 -16.97 -1.60
CA VAL A 194 -9.90 -17.74 -1.20
C VAL A 194 -9.57 -19.23 -1.13
N GLU A 195 -8.83 -19.77 -2.11
CA GLU A 195 -8.38 -21.16 -2.11
C GLU A 195 -7.48 -21.46 -0.90
N GLY A 196 -6.60 -20.52 -0.54
CA GLY A 196 -5.80 -20.60 0.69
C GLY A 196 -6.56 -20.33 1.99
N ASN A 197 -7.89 -20.12 1.94
CA ASN A 197 -8.75 -19.76 3.08
C ASN A 197 -8.31 -18.48 3.84
N MET A 198 -7.59 -17.58 3.16
CA MET A 198 -7.07 -16.33 3.70
C MET A 198 -8.00 -15.14 3.46
N ALA A 199 -9.04 -15.33 2.64
CA ALA A 199 -10.05 -14.33 2.33
C ALA A 199 -11.48 -14.90 2.48
N ASN A 200 -12.48 -14.02 2.47
CA ASN A 200 -13.88 -14.43 2.46
C ASN A 200 -14.29 -14.93 1.06
N PRO A 201 -14.81 -16.17 0.91
CA PRO A 201 -15.25 -16.69 -0.38
C PRO A 201 -16.29 -15.83 -1.11
N LYS A 202 -17.07 -15.01 -0.38
CA LYS A 202 -18.01 -14.04 -0.98
C LYS A 202 -17.36 -13.02 -1.90
N LEU A 203 -16.04 -12.84 -1.83
CA LEU A 203 -15.32 -12.00 -2.80
C LEU A 203 -15.43 -12.55 -4.24
N LEU A 204 -15.55 -13.87 -4.41
CA LEU A 204 -15.73 -14.49 -5.73
C LEU A 204 -17.12 -14.20 -6.33
N GLU A 205 -18.10 -13.89 -5.49
CA GLU A 205 -19.45 -13.50 -5.92
C GLU A 205 -19.54 -12.01 -6.29
N ARG A 206 -18.47 -11.24 -6.04
CA ARG A 206 -18.40 -9.78 -6.25
C ARG A 206 -17.15 -9.37 -7.03
N PRO A 207 -17.03 -9.82 -8.30
CA PRO A 207 -15.84 -9.55 -9.11
C PRO A 207 -15.57 -8.05 -9.29
N GLU A 208 -16.59 -7.19 -9.17
CA GLU A 208 -16.44 -5.73 -9.23
C GLU A 208 -15.46 -5.18 -8.18
N LEU A 209 -15.44 -5.76 -6.97
CA LEU A 209 -14.53 -5.31 -5.91
C LEU A 209 -13.08 -5.60 -6.26
N THR A 210 -12.85 -6.79 -6.82
CA THR A 210 -11.54 -7.25 -7.27
C THR A 210 -11.07 -6.44 -8.48
N GLU A 211 -11.98 -6.17 -9.41
CA GLU A 211 -11.72 -5.32 -10.58
C GLU A 211 -11.27 -3.92 -10.14
N SER A 212 -11.98 -3.32 -9.18
CA SER A 212 -11.63 -2.00 -8.65
C SER A 212 -10.27 -1.94 -7.97
N MET A 213 -9.84 -3.01 -7.29
CA MET A 213 -8.47 -3.10 -6.75
C MET A 213 -7.42 -2.98 -7.85
N GLY A 214 -7.58 -3.68 -8.98
CA GLY A 214 -6.67 -3.61 -10.12
C GLY A 214 -6.75 -2.27 -10.84
N GLN A 215 -7.96 -1.79 -11.11
CA GLN A 215 -8.21 -0.52 -11.78
C GLN A 215 -7.62 0.66 -11.00
N PHE A 216 -7.78 0.71 -9.67
CA PHE A 216 -7.25 1.82 -8.88
C PHE A 216 -5.73 1.93 -8.97
N LEU A 217 -5.02 0.80 -8.87
CA LEU A 217 -3.56 0.75 -8.99
C LEU A 217 -3.11 1.15 -10.40
N GLN A 218 -3.71 0.56 -11.43
CA GLN A 218 -3.29 0.79 -12.81
C GLN A 218 -3.58 2.21 -13.27
N LYS A 219 -4.78 2.73 -12.96
CA LYS A 219 -5.13 4.13 -13.28
C LYS A 219 -4.19 5.11 -12.58
N THR A 220 -3.84 4.85 -11.32
CA THR A 220 -2.87 5.69 -10.59
C THR A 220 -1.49 5.69 -11.26
N ASN A 221 -1.01 4.54 -11.73
CA ASN A 221 0.25 4.44 -12.45
C ASN A 221 0.20 5.23 -13.76
N ILE A 222 -0.82 5.01 -14.59
CA ILE A 222 -1.02 5.69 -15.88
C ILE A 222 -1.11 7.23 -15.73
N ILE A 223 -1.69 7.72 -14.63
CA ILE A 223 -1.76 9.16 -14.38
C ILE A 223 -0.38 9.72 -14.03
N ARG A 224 0.36 9.04 -13.15
CA ARG A 224 1.69 9.48 -12.70
C ARG A 224 2.72 9.42 -13.83
N ASP A 225 2.65 8.39 -14.67
CA ASP A 225 3.69 8.03 -15.62
C ASP A 225 3.46 8.68 -17.00
N VAL A 226 2.47 9.58 -17.12
CA VAL A 226 2.04 10.24 -18.37
C VAL A 226 3.16 10.90 -19.18
N HIS A 227 4.17 11.47 -18.53
CA HIS A 227 5.32 12.05 -19.22
C HIS A 227 6.28 11.00 -19.77
N GLU A 228 6.51 9.90 -19.04
CA GLU A 228 7.34 8.79 -19.54
C GLU A 228 6.65 8.13 -20.75
N ASP A 229 5.35 7.86 -20.63
CA ASP A 229 4.56 7.30 -21.73
C ASP A 229 4.56 8.20 -22.97
N TYR A 230 4.51 9.53 -22.79
CA TYR A 230 4.61 10.48 -23.90
C TYR A 230 5.96 10.43 -24.63
N LEU A 231 7.07 10.29 -23.89
CA LEU A 231 8.41 10.15 -24.48
C LEU A 231 8.52 8.85 -25.27
N ASP A 232 7.92 7.77 -24.76
CA ASP A 232 7.87 6.45 -25.39
C ASP A 232 6.82 6.31 -26.50
N LYS A 233 6.09 7.40 -26.82
CA LYS A 233 5.00 7.42 -27.83
C LYS A 233 3.82 6.51 -27.50
N ARG A 234 3.60 6.21 -26.22
CA ARG A 234 2.45 5.48 -25.69
C ARG A 234 1.36 6.45 -25.22
N ARG A 235 0.09 6.08 -25.41
CA ARG A 235 -1.08 6.96 -25.16
C ARG A 235 -2.22 6.21 -24.45
N PHE A 236 -2.17 6.20 -23.13
CA PHE A 236 -3.15 5.47 -22.31
C PHE A 236 -4.31 6.32 -21.78
N TRP A 237 -4.18 7.66 -21.75
CA TRP A 237 -5.29 8.51 -21.33
C TRP A 237 -6.36 8.51 -22.43
N PRO A 238 -7.63 8.24 -22.11
CA PRO A 238 -8.67 8.10 -23.12
C PRO A 238 -8.98 9.43 -23.81
N LYS A 239 -9.17 9.39 -25.13
CA LYS A 239 -9.60 10.54 -25.94
C LYS A 239 -10.89 11.18 -25.43
N ASP A 240 -11.84 10.38 -24.94
CA ASP A 240 -13.04 10.86 -24.26
C ASP A 240 -12.78 11.84 -23.11
N ILE A 241 -11.59 11.78 -22.48
CA ILE A 241 -11.19 12.70 -21.41
C ILE A 241 -10.35 13.83 -22.01
N TRP A 242 -9.20 13.54 -22.60
CA TRP A 242 -8.26 14.62 -22.96
C TRP A 242 -8.78 15.55 -24.06
N SER A 243 -9.61 15.05 -24.99
CA SER A 243 -10.15 15.88 -26.09
C SER A 243 -11.17 16.93 -25.65
N LYS A 244 -11.65 16.87 -24.39
CA LYS A 244 -12.46 17.93 -23.78
C LYS A 244 -11.64 19.16 -23.43
N HIS A 245 -10.33 18.99 -23.23
CA HIS A 245 -9.43 20.03 -22.70
C HIS A 245 -8.50 20.59 -23.78
N VAL A 246 -8.01 19.74 -24.69
CA VAL A 246 -7.09 20.10 -25.77
C VAL A 246 -7.49 19.48 -27.10
N GLU A 247 -7.05 20.07 -28.22
CA GLU A 247 -7.39 19.60 -29.58
C GLU A 247 -6.58 18.37 -29.99
N THR A 248 -5.29 18.36 -29.65
CA THR A 248 -4.39 17.24 -29.95
C THR A 248 -3.72 16.72 -28.68
N TRP A 249 -3.32 15.44 -28.66
CA TRP A 249 -2.65 14.82 -27.51
C TRP A 249 -1.40 15.60 -27.07
N ASP A 250 -0.57 16.01 -28.04
CA ASP A 250 0.71 16.67 -27.78
C ASP A 250 0.53 18.06 -27.13
N ASP A 251 -0.66 18.66 -27.26
CA ASP A 251 -0.98 19.94 -26.61
C ASP A 251 -1.00 19.86 -25.09
N LEU A 252 -1.17 18.68 -24.48
CA LEU A 252 -1.10 18.51 -23.02
C LEU A 252 0.28 18.85 -22.45
N PHE A 253 1.34 18.71 -23.26
CA PHE A 253 2.74 18.88 -22.84
C PHE A 253 3.29 20.26 -23.20
N LYS A 254 2.48 21.12 -23.83
CA LYS A 254 2.87 22.49 -24.18
C LYS A 254 2.72 23.43 -22.98
N PRO A 255 3.74 24.25 -22.64
CA PRO A 255 3.68 25.17 -21.50
C PRO A 255 2.46 26.11 -21.51
N GLU A 256 2.03 26.56 -22.68
CA GLU A 256 0.86 27.44 -22.87
C GLU A 256 -0.47 26.77 -22.48
N ASN A 257 -0.54 25.44 -22.48
CA ASN A 257 -1.73 24.66 -22.14
C ASN A 257 -1.71 24.08 -20.73
N GLN A 258 -0.74 24.46 -19.89
CA GLN A 258 -0.55 23.91 -18.54
C GLN A 258 -1.84 23.88 -17.71
N ARG A 259 -2.67 24.93 -17.77
CA ARG A 259 -3.95 24.96 -17.06
C ARG A 259 -4.91 23.87 -17.55
N LYS A 260 -5.08 23.73 -18.86
CA LYS A 260 -5.93 22.70 -19.49
C LYS A 260 -5.42 21.29 -19.19
N ALA A 261 -4.09 21.11 -19.21
CA ALA A 261 -3.46 19.85 -18.84
C ALA A 261 -3.76 19.47 -17.37
N LEU A 262 -3.73 20.43 -16.44
CA LEU A 262 -4.12 20.21 -15.05
C LEU A 262 -5.61 19.88 -14.89
N GLU A 263 -6.49 20.53 -15.63
CA GLU A 263 -7.93 20.23 -15.65
C GLU A 263 -8.20 18.80 -16.18
N CYS A 264 -7.50 18.40 -17.24
CA CYS A 264 -7.51 17.04 -17.76
C CYS A 264 -7.01 16.01 -16.73
N SER A 265 -5.88 16.30 -16.06
CA SER A 265 -5.34 15.42 -15.02
C SER A 265 -6.29 15.27 -13.83
N SER A 266 -7.07 16.31 -13.52
CA SER A 266 -8.05 16.28 -12.43
C SER A 266 -9.24 15.38 -12.78
N GLU A 267 -9.67 15.35 -14.04
CA GLU A 267 -10.67 14.40 -14.53
C GLU A 267 -10.17 12.95 -14.49
N MET A 268 -8.89 12.72 -14.82
CA MET A 268 -8.27 11.39 -14.69
C MET A 268 -8.20 10.93 -13.22
N VAL A 269 -7.79 11.81 -12.30
CA VAL A 269 -7.76 11.51 -10.86
C VAL A 269 -9.17 11.23 -10.34
N LEU A 270 -10.18 12.01 -10.76
CA LEU A 270 -11.57 11.74 -10.43
C LEU A 270 -12.01 10.36 -10.93
N ASN A 271 -11.60 9.97 -12.14
CA ASN A 271 -11.92 8.66 -12.71
C ASN A 271 -11.32 7.51 -11.87
N ALA A 272 -10.08 7.68 -11.36
CA ALA A 272 -9.46 6.70 -10.46
C ALA A 272 -10.12 6.68 -9.07
N LEU A 273 -10.45 7.84 -8.49
CA LEU A 273 -11.03 7.94 -7.14
C LEU A 273 -12.36 7.20 -6.97
N LYS A 274 -13.09 6.94 -8.07
CA LYS A 274 -14.36 6.19 -8.05
C LYS A 274 -14.23 4.74 -7.54
N HIS A 275 -13.03 4.18 -7.57
CA HIS A 275 -12.75 2.81 -7.15
C HIS A 275 -12.44 2.69 -5.65
N THR A 276 -12.25 3.81 -4.96
CA THR A 276 -11.72 3.86 -3.60
C THR A 276 -12.61 3.13 -2.58
N GLU A 277 -13.93 3.36 -2.64
CA GLU A 277 -14.89 2.73 -1.73
C GLU A 277 -14.87 1.20 -1.88
N GLU A 278 -14.80 0.71 -3.11
CA GLU A 278 -14.76 -0.71 -3.42
C GLU A 278 -13.43 -1.35 -2.98
N CYS A 279 -12.30 -0.65 -3.15
CA CYS A 279 -11.01 -1.10 -2.60
C CYS A 279 -11.05 -1.24 -1.07
N LEU A 280 -11.61 -0.25 -0.36
CA LEU A 280 -11.76 -0.30 1.09
C LEU A 280 -12.69 -1.44 1.53
N PHE A 281 -13.78 -1.67 0.78
CA PHE A 281 -14.69 -2.78 1.05
C PHE A 281 -14.04 -4.14 0.80
N TYR A 282 -13.26 -4.28 -0.28
CA TYR A 282 -12.49 -5.49 -0.58
C TYR A 282 -11.54 -5.84 0.57
N MET A 283 -10.77 -4.86 1.05
CA MET A 283 -9.80 -5.07 2.14
C MET A 283 -10.48 -5.51 3.45
N ALA A 284 -11.73 -5.14 3.69
CA ALA A 284 -12.51 -5.60 4.84
C ALA A 284 -12.86 -7.10 4.81
N ALA A 285 -12.77 -7.74 3.63
CA ALA A 285 -13.08 -9.16 3.45
C ALA A 285 -11.85 -10.07 3.54
N ILE A 286 -10.66 -9.51 3.76
CA ILE A 286 -9.42 -10.26 3.98
C ILE A 286 -9.29 -10.67 5.44
N LYS A 287 -8.94 -11.94 5.69
CA LYS A 287 -8.89 -12.53 7.04
C LYS A 287 -7.46 -12.65 7.57
N ASP A 288 -6.52 -13.02 6.71
CA ASP A 288 -5.11 -13.21 7.08
C ASP A 288 -4.35 -11.88 7.06
N GLN A 289 -3.54 -11.63 8.10
CA GLN A 289 -2.82 -10.37 8.26
C GLN A 289 -1.77 -10.16 7.16
N SER A 290 -1.08 -11.21 6.72
CA SER A 290 -0.07 -11.08 5.66
C SER A 290 -0.70 -10.75 4.30
N VAL A 291 -1.86 -11.37 4.00
CA VAL A 291 -2.64 -11.05 2.80
C VAL A 291 -3.23 -9.64 2.90
N PHE A 292 -3.69 -9.23 4.07
CA PHE A 292 -4.17 -7.86 4.30
C PHE A 292 -3.06 -6.85 4.02
N ASN A 293 -1.86 -7.06 4.59
CA ASN A 293 -0.69 -6.21 4.34
C ASN A 293 -0.35 -6.16 2.84
N PHE A 294 -0.40 -7.32 2.17
CA PHE A 294 -0.12 -7.44 0.75
C PHE A 294 -1.05 -6.60 -0.12
N VAL A 295 -2.35 -6.59 0.19
CA VAL A 295 -3.31 -5.79 -0.58
C VAL A 295 -3.37 -4.34 -0.12
N ALA A 296 -3.17 -4.04 1.16
CA ALA A 296 -3.34 -2.71 1.72
C ALA A 296 -2.17 -1.76 1.39
N ILE A 297 -0.94 -2.26 1.41
CA ILE A 297 0.26 -1.44 1.16
C ILE A 297 0.20 -0.76 -0.22
N PRO A 298 -0.02 -1.48 -1.33
CA PRO A 298 -0.11 -0.86 -2.66
C PRO A 298 -1.25 0.15 -2.76
N GLN A 299 -2.40 -0.14 -2.17
CA GLN A 299 -3.59 0.72 -2.21
C GLN A 299 -3.35 2.03 -1.46
N SER A 300 -2.73 1.98 -0.28
CA SER A 300 -2.29 3.15 0.48
C SER A 300 -1.25 3.99 -0.25
N MET A 301 -0.31 3.35 -0.97
CA MET A 301 0.65 4.04 -1.82
C MET A 301 -0.02 4.70 -3.03
N ALA A 302 -1.04 4.06 -3.60
CA ALA A 302 -1.78 4.59 -4.73
C ALA A 302 -2.57 5.85 -4.36
N ILE A 303 -3.31 5.86 -3.25
CA ILE A 303 -4.03 7.08 -2.82
C ILE A 303 -3.06 8.24 -2.48
N ALA A 304 -1.90 7.93 -1.89
CA ALA A 304 -0.85 8.93 -1.66
C ALA A 304 -0.26 9.46 -2.97
N THR A 305 -0.10 8.60 -3.97
CA THR A 305 0.35 8.99 -5.31
C THR A 305 -0.70 9.83 -6.02
N LEU A 306 -1.99 9.49 -5.94
CA LEU A 306 -3.08 10.30 -6.49
C LEU A 306 -3.07 11.71 -5.90
N GLU A 307 -2.82 11.85 -4.59
CA GLU A 307 -2.67 13.17 -3.96
C GLU A 307 -1.44 13.95 -4.46
N LEU A 308 -0.33 13.25 -4.74
CA LEU A 308 0.89 13.84 -5.26
C LEU A 308 0.72 14.35 -6.70
N VAL A 309 0.03 13.60 -7.56
CA VAL A 309 -0.20 13.96 -8.97
C VAL A 309 -1.35 14.96 -9.13
N PHE A 310 -2.30 14.98 -8.21
CA PHE A 310 -3.47 15.87 -8.28
C PHE A 310 -3.06 17.34 -8.29
N ARG A 311 -3.45 18.05 -9.36
CA ARG A 311 -3.17 19.47 -9.59
C ARG A 311 -1.66 19.80 -9.57
N ASN A 312 -0.80 18.83 -9.90
CA ASN A 312 0.65 19.00 -9.88
C ASN A 312 1.21 19.07 -11.31
N PRO A 313 1.72 20.22 -11.78
CA PRO A 313 2.20 20.35 -13.15
C PRO A 313 3.48 19.56 -13.43
N ALA A 314 4.19 19.10 -12.40
CA ALA A 314 5.42 18.33 -12.57
C ALA A 314 5.19 16.99 -13.28
N ILE A 315 3.97 16.44 -13.26
CA ILE A 315 3.64 15.15 -13.93
C ILE A 315 3.83 15.20 -15.44
N PHE A 316 3.77 16.40 -16.05
CA PHE A 316 3.90 16.56 -17.49
C PHE A 316 5.35 16.76 -17.95
N ASN A 317 6.30 16.91 -17.01
CA ASN A 317 7.69 17.27 -17.34
C ASN A 317 8.72 16.36 -16.64
N SER A 318 8.30 15.50 -15.71
CA SER A 318 9.21 14.74 -14.86
C SER A 318 8.54 13.51 -14.25
N HIS A 319 9.35 12.53 -13.86
CA HIS A 319 8.90 11.40 -13.06
C HIS A 319 8.78 11.78 -11.58
N ILE A 320 7.56 11.88 -11.06
CA ILE A 320 7.32 12.19 -9.66
C ILE A 320 6.93 10.95 -8.87
N LYS A 321 7.49 10.82 -7.66
CA LYS A 321 7.21 9.68 -6.76
C LYS A 321 7.07 10.16 -5.33
N ILE A 322 6.26 9.43 -4.55
CA ILE A 322 6.24 9.60 -3.10
C ILE A 322 7.65 9.38 -2.54
N THR A 323 8.00 10.12 -1.49
CA THR A 323 9.33 9.98 -0.90
C THR A 323 9.47 8.61 -0.23
N LYS A 324 10.71 8.13 -0.09
CA LYS A 324 10.98 6.87 0.61
C LYS A 324 10.49 6.89 2.06
N GLY A 325 10.55 8.04 2.73
CA GLY A 325 10.06 8.20 4.09
C GLY A 325 8.53 8.08 4.18
N ASP A 326 7.82 8.73 3.27
CA ASP A 326 6.36 8.61 3.19
C ASP A 326 5.95 7.17 2.84
N ALA A 327 6.67 6.51 1.93
CA ALA A 327 6.45 5.10 1.61
C ALA A 327 6.62 4.20 2.85
N CYS A 328 7.71 4.35 3.62
CA CYS A 328 7.91 3.59 4.86
C CYS A 328 6.83 3.88 5.93
N GLN A 329 6.37 5.13 6.03
CA GLN A 329 5.25 5.48 6.91
C GLN A 329 3.98 4.76 6.48
N LEU A 330 3.65 4.79 5.19
CA LEU A 330 2.47 4.13 4.65
C LEU A 330 2.53 2.62 4.83
N MET A 331 3.69 2.00 4.63
CA MET A 331 3.88 0.59 4.91
C MET A 331 3.58 0.28 6.37
N THR A 332 4.14 1.06 7.31
CA THR A 332 3.91 0.88 8.76
C THR A 332 2.45 1.08 9.16
N GLU A 333 1.76 2.05 8.57
CA GLU A 333 0.34 2.31 8.85
C GLU A 333 -0.55 1.22 8.23
N SER A 334 -0.20 0.72 7.04
CA SER A 334 -1.01 -0.24 6.29
C SER A 334 -0.86 -1.68 6.76
N THR A 335 0.11 -1.98 7.64
CA THR A 335 0.29 -3.32 8.21
C THR A 335 -0.46 -3.55 9.52
N GLN A 336 -1.13 -2.53 10.06
CA GLN A 336 -1.76 -2.60 11.38
C GLN A 336 -3.18 -3.20 11.31
N ASN A 337 -4.11 -2.49 10.68
CA ASN A 337 -5.50 -2.92 10.52
C ASN A 337 -6.24 -2.00 9.54
N LEU A 338 -7.45 -2.39 9.17
CA LEU A 338 -8.29 -1.64 8.24
C LEU A 338 -8.64 -0.22 8.73
N GLN A 339 -8.82 -0.01 10.04
CA GLN A 339 -9.14 1.32 10.56
C GLN A 339 -8.01 2.30 10.29
N VAL A 340 -6.76 1.89 10.48
CA VAL A 340 -5.58 2.72 10.18
C VAL A 340 -5.48 3.00 8.69
N VAL A 341 -5.70 2.00 7.82
CA VAL A 341 -5.76 2.21 6.36
C VAL A 341 -6.86 3.20 5.99
N CYS A 342 -8.05 3.08 6.56
CA CYS A 342 -9.13 4.04 6.40
C CYS A 342 -8.72 5.47 6.80
N GLU A 343 -7.96 5.67 7.88
CA GLU A 343 -7.41 6.98 8.24
C GLU A 343 -6.36 7.48 7.23
N VAL A 344 -5.54 6.58 6.67
CA VAL A 344 -4.59 6.91 5.58
C VAL A 344 -5.36 7.45 4.37
N PHE A 345 -6.38 6.73 3.92
CA PHE A 345 -7.23 7.15 2.81
C PHE A 345 -7.91 8.48 3.11
N ARG A 346 -8.53 8.63 4.29
CA ARG A 346 -9.15 9.89 4.71
C ARG A 346 -8.16 11.06 4.71
N ARG A 347 -6.93 10.85 5.19
CA ARG A 347 -5.88 11.88 5.21
C ARG A 347 -5.55 12.38 3.81
N TYR A 348 -5.38 11.49 2.84
CA TYR A 348 -5.06 11.88 1.46
C TYR A 348 -6.26 12.42 0.70
N ILE A 349 -7.47 11.89 0.92
CA ILE A 349 -8.70 12.45 0.37
C ILE A 349 -8.91 13.90 0.84
N ARG A 350 -8.67 14.20 2.12
CA ARG A 350 -8.73 15.57 2.63
C ARG A 350 -7.69 16.49 2.01
N LYS A 351 -6.48 15.99 1.75
CA LYS A 351 -5.44 16.75 1.05
C LYS A 351 -5.84 17.03 -0.39
N ILE A 352 -6.39 16.05 -1.11
CA ILE A 352 -6.95 16.24 -2.47
C ILE A 352 -8.07 17.27 -2.43
N HIS A 353 -9.03 17.12 -1.52
CA HIS A 353 -10.14 18.06 -1.35
C HIS A 353 -9.65 19.49 -1.05
N LYS A 354 -8.61 19.64 -0.22
CA LYS A 354 -7.99 20.95 0.07
C LYS A 354 -7.24 21.55 -1.14
N LYS A 355 -6.63 20.72 -1.98
CA LYS A 355 -5.96 21.13 -3.24
C LYS A 355 -6.95 21.44 -4.36
N ASN A 356 -8.21 21.03 -4.22
CA ASN A 356 -9.23 21.19 -5.25
C ASN A 356 -9.49 22.69 -5.51
N ASP A 357 -9.55 23.08 -6.79
CA ASP A 357 -9.63 24.48 -7.20
C ASP A 357 -11.03 24.77 -7.75
N PRO A 358 -11.78 25.76 -7.21
CA PRO A 358 -13.11 26.12 -7.71
C PRO A 358 -13.18 26.51 -9.19
N ARG A 359 -12.03 26.84 -9.81
CA ARG A 359 -11.93 27.16 -11.24
C ARG A 359 -11.86 25.91 -12.13
N ASP A 360 -11.58 24.74 -11.55
CA ASP A 360 -11.53 23.48 -12.28
C ASP A 360 -12.95 23.03 -12.66
N PRO A 361 -13.23 22.67 -13.93
CA PRO A 361 -14.56 22.20 -14.33
C PRO A 361 -15.00 20.94 -13.57
N ASN A 362 -14.06 20.17 -13.02
CA ASN A 362 -14.34 18.95 -12.27
C ASN A 362 -14.53 19.19 -10.76
N PHE A 363 -14.44 20.44 -10.29
CA PHE A 363 -14.42 20.79 -8.86
C PHE A 363 -15.55 20.13 -8.06
N VAL A 364 -16.79 20.24 -8.55
CA VAL A 364 -17.98 19.71 -7.85
C VAL A 364 -17.93 18.19 -7.77
N GLN A 365 -17.61 17.52 -8.88
CA GLN A 365 -17.58 16.05 -8.92
C GLN A 365 -16.47 15.48 -8.03
N ILE A 366 -15.29 16.12 -8.01
CA ILE A 366 -14.19 15.75 -7.11
C ILE A 366 -14.60 15.96 -5.65
N SER A 367 -15.23 17.09 -5.32
CA SER A 367 -15.67 17.37 -3.95
C SER A 367 -16.71 16.36 -3.47
N VAL A 368 -17.68 16.02 -4.32
CA VAL A 368 -18.68 14.99 -4.06
C VAL A 368 -18.03 13.63 -3.86
N GLN A 369 -17.09 13.23 -4.73
CA GLN A 369 -16.42 11.94 -4.60
C GLN A 369 -15.58 11.85 -3.32
N CYS A 370 -14.86 12.91 -2.96
CA CYS A 370 -14.15 12.99 -1.67
C CYS A 370 -15.11 12.81 -0.48
N GLY A 371 -16.27 13.49 -0.53
CA GLY A 371 -17.31 13.37 0.49
C GLY A 371 -17.89 11.96 0.59
N LYS A 372 -18.15 11.30 -0.54
CA LYS A 372 -18.62 9.90 -0.58
C LYS A 372 -17.63 8.95 0.06
N ILE A 373 -16.33 9.10 -0.23
CA ILE A 373 -15.29 8.27 0.37
C ILE A 373 -15.21 8.49 1.88
N GLU A 374 -15.24 9.74 2.36
CA GLU A 374 -15.27 10.01 3.82
C GLU A 374 -16.51 9.41 4.49
N GLN A 375 -17.68 9.57 3.88
CA GLN A 375 -18.93 8.99 4.37
C GLN A 375 -18.85 7.47 4.42
N PHE A 376 -18.32 6.83 3.37
CA PHE A 376 -18.15 5.38 3.32
C PHE A 376 -17.23 4.90 4.45
N ILE A 377 -16.10 5.58 4.68
CA ILE A 377 -15.22 5.25 5.80
C ILE A 377 -15.96 5.41 7.15
N ASP A 378 -16.76 6.46 7.32
CA ASP A 378 -17.56 6.65 8.53
C ASP A 378 -18.64 5.56 8.70
N THR A 379 -19.12 4.92 7.62
CA THR A 379 -20.01 3.75 7.72
C THR A 379 -19.30 2.49 8.21
N LEU A 380 -18.03 2.28 7.81
CA LEU A 380 -17.22 1.14 8.25
C LEU A 380 -16.76 1.31 9.71
N PHE A 381 -16.35 2.53 10.07
CA PHE A 381 -15.88 2.88 11.40
C PHE A 381 -16.57 4.16 11.89
N PRO A 382 -17.78 4.05 12.47
CA PRO A 382 -18.51 5.19 12.98
C PRO A 382 -17.67 5.95 14.01
N ARG A 383 -17.50 7.26 13.79
CA ARG A 383 -16.87 8.11 14.81
C ARG A 383 -17.70 8.05 16.07
N GLN A 384 -17.06 7.61 17.14
CA GLN A 384 -17.53 7.77 18.50
C GLN A 384 -17.53 9.27 18.84
N ASP A 385 -18.62 9.97 18.52
CA ASP A 385 -18.81 11.35 18.94
C ASP A 385 -18.99 11.37 20.47
N PRO A 386 -18.08 12.00 21.24
CA PRO A 386 -18.16 12.03 22.69
C PRO A 386 -19.50 12.58 23.19
N LYS A 387 -20.14 13.47 22.42
CA LYS A 387 -21.46 14.01 22.76
C LYS A 387 -22.56 12.96 22.66
N LYS A 388 -22.57 12.14 21.60
CA LYS A 388 -23.56 11.06 21.41
C LYS A 388 -23.34 9.89 22.37
N LEU A 389 -22.08 9.58 22.70
CA LEU A 389 -21.73 8.61 23.73
C LEU A 389 -22.12 9.10 25.13
N GLY A 390 -21.90 10.38 25.45
CA GLY A 390 -22.35 10.99 26.70
C GLY A 390 -23.87 10.99 26.85
N GLU A 391 -24.61 11.21 25.77
CA GLU A 391 -26.08 11.11 25.78
C GLU A 391 -26.56 9.66 25.96
N SER A 392 -25.92 8.71 25.28
CA SER A 392 -26.24 7.27 25.38
C SER A 392 -25.86 6.67 26.74
N ALA A 393 -24.76 7.12 27.34
CA ALA A 393 -24.32 6.75 28.68
C ALA A 393 -25.25 7.33 29.76
N LYS A 394 -25.65 8.61 29.63
CA LYS A 394 -26.65 9.24 30.51
C LYS A 394 -28.02 8.56 30.44
N GLN A 395 -28.39 8.02 29.27
CA GLN A 395 -29.62 7.24 29.11
C GLN A 395 -29.54 5.87 29.79
N LYS A 396 -28.37 5.21 29.74
CA LYS A 396 -28.12 3.95 30.46
C LYS A 396 -28.04 4.13 31.98
N GLU A 397 -27.42 5.20 32.47
CA GLU A 397 -27.35 5.53 33.90
C GLU A 397 -28.72 5.87 34.50
N ARG A 398 -29.64 6.47 33.72
CA ARG A 398 -31.03 6.69 34.17
C ARG A 398 -31.84 5.41 34.36
N GLY A 399 -31.36 4.26 33.86
CA GLY A 399 -32.05 2.97 33.92
C GLY A 399 -31.49 1.97 34.93
N GLN A 400 -30.38 2.27 35.61
CA GLN A 400 -29.78 1.39 36.63
C GLN A 400 -29.90 2.03 38.02
N PRO A 401 -30.31 1.29 39.06
CA PRO A 401 -30.25 1.79 40.43
C PRO A 401 -28.78 2.06 40.78
N GLY A 402 -28.47 3.30 41.12
CA GLY A 402 -27.13 3.69 41.54
C GLY A 402 -26.69 2.91 42.78
N MET A 403 -25.39 2.60 42.84
CA MET A 403 -24.74 1.89 43.96
C MET A 403 -25.11 2.55 45.30
N ASP A 404 -25.53 1.74 46.27
CA ASP A 404 -25.88 2.22 47.60
C ASP A 404 -24.65 2.86 48.27
N PRO A 405 -24.76 4.05 48.89
CA PRO A 405 -23.61 4.75 49.49
C PRO A 405 -22.83 3.90 50.50
N GLY A 406 -23.48 2.93 51.14
CA GLY A 406 -22.83 1.98 52.05
C GLY A 406 -21.87 1.03 51.33
N GLU A 407 -22.24 0.52 50.15
CA GLU A 407 -21.39 -0.38 49.35
C GLU A 407 -20.17 0.36 48.78
N ALA A 408 -20.34 1.63 48.38
CA ALA A 408 -19.25 2.47 47.92
C ALA A 408 -18.23 2.75 49.04
N PHE A 409 -18.69 2.95 50.28
CA PHE A 409 -17.82 3.15 51.43
C PHE A 409 -17.04 1.88 51.80
N ILE A 410 -17.69 0.71 51.74
CA ILE A 410 -17.04 -0.59 51.97
C ILE A 410 -15.99 -0.86 50.90
N LEU A 411 -16.30 -0.60 49.62
CA LEU A 411 -15.37 -0.79 48.52
C LEU A 411 -14.15 0.14 48.65
N GLY A 412 -14.37 1.41 48.98
CA GLY A 412 -13.29 2.37 49.25
C GLY A 412 -12.41 1.94 50.42
N GLY A 413 -13.03 1.42 51.49
CA GLY A 413 -12.33 0.83 52.63
C GLY A 413 -11.45 -0.37 52.24
N MET A 414 -11.98 -1.30 51.44
CA MET A 414 -11.23 -2.47 50.96
C MET A 414 -10.03 -2.07 50.10
N VAL A 415 -10.18 -1.09 49.20
CA VAL A 415 -9.08 -0.59 48.36
C VAL A 415 -7.97 0.00 49.22
N LEU A 416 -8.30 0.83 50.21
CA LEU A 416 -7.32 1.41 51.13
C LEU A 416 -6.61 0.33 51.96
N LEU A 417 -7.34 -0.67 52.43
CA LEU A 417 -6.78 -1.78 53.20
C LEU A 417 -5.81 -2.61 52.35
N THR A 418 -6.16 -2.83 51.08
CA THR A 418 -5.31 -3.56 50.12
C THR A 418 -4.03 -2.80 49.82
N LEU A 419 -4.13 -1.48 49.59
CA LEU A 419 -2.97 -0.61 49.38
C LEU A 419 -2.06 -0.60 50.61
N PHE A 420 -2.63 -0.52 51.81
CA PHE A 420 -1.87 -0.56 53.06
C PHE A 420 -1.13 -1.89 53.23
N PHE A 421 -1.79 -3.00 52.88
CA PHE A 421 -1.18 -4.34 52.95
C PHE A 421 -0.03 -4.49 51.96
N ILE A 422 -0.22 -4.04 50.71
CA ILE A 422 0.83 -4.04 49.67
C ILE A 422 2.02 -3.17 50.10
N SER A 423 1.78 -1.96 50.60
CA SER A 423 2.84 -1.08 51.08
C SER A 423 3.59 -1.68 52.28
N GLY A 424 2.89 -2.32 53.22
CA GLY A 424 3.52 -3.04 54.33
C GLY A 424 4.40 -4.20 53.87
N LEU A 425 3.95 -4.98 52.88
CA LEU A 425 4.72 -6.05 52.26
C LEU A 425 5.96 -5.52 51.55
N MET A 426 5.85 -4.39 50.83
CA MET A 426 6.98 -3.75 50.17
C MET A 426 8.01 -3.21 51.17
N ILE A 427 7.58 -2.59 52.26
CA ILE A 427 8.49 -2.09 53.30
C ILE A 427 9.15 -3.25 54.05
N GLY A 428 8.38 -4.30 54.38
CA GLY A 428 8.90 -5.48 55.07
C GLY A 428 9.91 -6.27 54.23
N THR A 429 9.67 -6.41 52.93
CA THR A 429 10.63 -7.03 52.00
C THR A 429 11.87 -6.15 51.83
N ALA A 430 11.72 -4.83 51.70
CA ALA A 430 12.87 -3.91 51.66
C ALA A 430 13.73 -4.00 52.94
N TRP A 431 13.10 -4.10 54.12
CA TRP A 431 13.81 -4.31 55.39
C TRP A 431 14.55 -5.65 55.44
N PHE A 432 13.89 -6.74 54.99
CA PHE A 432 14.50 -8.08 54.91
C PHE A 432 15.73 -8.12 53.98
N PHE A 433 15.70 -7.36 52.90
CA PHE A 433 16.84 -7.21 51.98
C PHE A 433 17.87 -6.13 52.42
N GLY A 434 17.79 -5.65 53.65
CA GLY A 434 18.84 -4.82 54.27
C GLY A 434 18.68 -3.31 54.10
N ALA A 435 17.49 -2.81 53.74
CA ALA A 435 17.21 -1.37 53.76
C ALA A 435 17.24 -0.84 55.20
N ARG A 436 18.16 0.09 55.50
CA ARG A 436 18.21 0.81 56.78
C ARG A 436 17.34 2.06 56.69
N PHE A 437 16.20 2.05 57.39
CA PHE A 437 15.30 3.20 57.47
C PHE A 437 15.77 4.26 58.48
N ASP A 438 16.83 3.96 59.23
CA ASP A 438 17.43 4.78 60.29
C ASP A 438 18.03 6.10 59.78
N THR A 439 18.32 6.18 58.47
CA THR A 439 18.81 7.39 57.80
C THR A 439 17.70 8.30 57.29
N LEU A 440 16.47 7.80 57.12
CA LEU A 440 15.34 8.60 56.61
C LEU A 440 14.86 9.67 57.61
N TRP A 441 15.14 9.51 58.90
CA TRP A 441 14.79 10.48 59.94
C TRP A 441 15.94 11.39 60.40
N LYS A 442 17.13 11.28 59.80
CA LYS A 442 18.33 12.06 60.18
C LYS A 442 18.75 13.13 59.17
N THR A 443 17.92 13.43 58.18
CA THR A 443 18.12 14.55 57.26
C THR A 443 17.09 15.63 57.53
N ASP A 444 17.34 16.44 58.56
CA ASP A 444 16.78 17.78 58.65
C ASP A 444 17.46 18.63 57.58
N GLY A 445 16.76 18.86 56.47
CA GLY A 445 17.30 19.62 55.35
C GLY A 445 16.41 19.54 54.12
N VAL A 446 15.17 20.03 54.24
CA VAL A 446 14.27 20.26 53.11
C VAL A 446 14.94 21.25 52.16
N TYR A 447 15.43 20.77 51.01
CA TYR A 447 15.90 21.63 49.92
C TYR A 447 14.73 21.86 48.96
N TRP A 448 14.02 22.97 49.12
CA TRP A 448 13.11 23.49 48.10
C TRP A 448 13.91 24.47 47.23
N PRO A 449 14.07 24.25 45.91
CA PRO A 449 14.90 25.11 45.09
C PRO A 449 14.07 26.26 44.52
N SER A 450 14.37 27.51 44.88
CA SER A 450 14.09 28.66 44.02
C SER A 450 14.68 30.00 44.54
N THR A 451 15.27 30.75 43.59
CA THR A 451 15.60 32.20 43.58
C THR A 451 16.79 32.61 44.48
N GLU A 452 17.86 33.30 44.05
CA GLU A 452 18.06 34.41 43.10
C GLU A 452 19.55 34.53 42.64
N PRO A 453 19.87 35.38 41.64
CA PRO A 453 21.14 35.40 40.92
C PRO A 453 22.15 36.42 41.45
N GLY A 454 23.44 36.10 41.31
CA GLY A 454 24.51 37.09 41.27
C GLY A 454 25.54 36.99 42.41
N SER A 455 26.77 36.67 42.04
CA SER A 455 27.93 37.57 42.18
C SER A 455 29.22 36.76 42.15
N ALA A 456 30.21 37.34 41.49
CA ALA A 456 31.43 36.72 41.00
C ALA A 456 32.54 36.57 42.07
N GLN A 457 33.34 35.50 41.92
CA GLN A 457 34.82 35.37 42.01
C GLN A 457 35.57 35.90 43.26
N PRO A 458 36.89 35.59 43.48
CA PRO A 458 37.80 34.65 42.83
C PRO A 458 38.45 33.64 43.81
N ILE A 459 39.14 32.63 43.26
CA ILE A 459 39.87 31.60 43.99
C ILE A 459 41.30 32.08 44.26
N ASP A 460 41.78 31.90 45.49
CA ASP A 460 43.15 32.19 45.90
C ASP A 460 44.11 31.06 45.50
N HIS A 461 45.25 31.44 44.94
CA HIS A 461 46.28 30.55 44.42
C HIS A 461 47.19 30.07 45.55
N LYS A 462 46.98 28.82 45.98
CA LYS A 462 48.06 27.90 46.34
C LYS A 462 47.51 26.47 46.17
N GLU A 463 48.06 25.80 45.16
CA GLU A 463 47.82 24.40 44.82
C GLU A 463 46.45 24.10 44.16
N LEU A 464 46.31 24.54 42.91
CA LEU A 464 45.82 23.75 41.76
C LEU A 464 45.95 24.55 40.46
#